data_AF-A0A8S3JV40-F1
#
_entry.id   AF-A0A8S3JV40-F1
#
_cell.length_a   1.000
_cell.length_b   1.000
_cell.length_c   1.000
_cell.angle_alpha   90.00
_cell.angle_beta   90.00
_cell.angle_gamma   90.00
#
_symmetry.space_group_name_H-M   'P 1'
#
loop_
_entity.id
_entity.type
_entity.pdbx_description
1 polymer ?
#
loop_
_entity_poly.entity_id
_entity_poly.type
_entity_poly.pdbx_seq_one_letter_code
_entity_poly.pdbx_strand_id
1 'polypeptide(L)' 'MMSGNDYSRCHAQLENYKTCKRFWTAVRNFATVNHLLRNDGFPPLSERPIWKKQLHTWIQTRKLTVPEELKPLA' A
#
# COMPACT_ATOMS: atom_id res chain seq x y z
N MET A 1 34.16 17.37 12.63
CA MET A 1 33.73 17.30 11.22
C MET A 1 32.48 16.43 11.15
N MET A 2 31.29 17.03 11.11
CA MET A 2 30.05 16.31 10.82
C MET A 2 29.72 16.52 9.34
N SER A 3 29.91 15.50 8.50
CA SER A 3 29.22 15.39 7.22
C SER A 3 29.40 13.99 6.63
N GLY A 4 28.88 12.98 7.32
CA GLY A 4 28.74 11.64 6.76
C GLY A 4 27.34 11.51 6.19
N ASN A 5 27.19 11.69 4.88
CA ASN A 5 25.96 11.36 4.19
C ASN A 5 25.88 9.82 4.10
N ASP A 6 25.62 9.18 5.25
CA ASP A 6 25.58 7.72 5.44
C ASP A 6 24.29 7.13 4.84
N TYR A 7 24.09 7.33 3.54
CA TYR A 7 22.94 6.83 2.79
C TYR A 7 22.77 5.30 2.94
N SER A 8 23.89 4.60 3.13
CA SER A 8 23.95 3.17 3.45
C SER A 8 23.29 2.82 4.79
N ARG A 9 23.34 3.70 5.80
CA ARG A 9 22.65 3.51 7.10
C ARG A 9 21.15 3.76 7.00
N CYS A 10 20.70 4.50 5.99
CA CYS A 10 19.28 4.74 5.70
C CYS A 10 18.65 3.68 4.79
N HIS A 11 19.37 2.62 4.44
CA HIS A 11 18.91 1.59 3.52
C HIS A 11 17.57 0.96 3.94
N ALA A 12 17.39 0.71 5.24
CA ALA A 12 16.14 0.14 5.76
C ALA A 12 14.93 1.06 5.51
N GLN A 13 15.08 2.37 5.71
CA GLN A 13 14.04 3.36 5.48
C GLN A 13 13.69 3.47 3.99
N LEU A 14 14.70 3.40 3.12
CA LEU A 14 14.52 3.42 1.67
C LEU A 14 13.79 2.18 1.17
N GLU A 15 14.14 1.00 1.68
CA GLU A 15 13.44 -0.25 1.35
C GLU A 15 12.00 -0.26 1.86
N ASN A 16 11.75 0.29 3.06
CA ASN A 16 10.39 0.49 3.57
C ASN A 16 9.57 1.43 2.66
N TYR A 17 10.18 2.52 2.19
CA TYR A 17 9.54 3.43 1.24
C TYR A 17 9.20 2.73 -0.08
N LYS A 18 10.15 1.99 -0.67
CA LYS A 18 9.91 1.22 -1.90
C LYS A 18 8.81 0.19 -1.71
N THR A 19 8.80 -0.49 -0.58
CA THR A 19 7.76 -1.47 -0.23
C THR A 19 6.39 -0.82 -0.11
N CYS A 20 6.31 0.32 0.57
CA CYS A 20 5.10 1.13 0.67
C CYS A 20 4.58 1.56 -0.71
N LYS A 21 5.45 2.07 -1.58
CA LYS A 21 5.10 2.46 -2.95
C LYS A 21 4.54 1.29 -3.76
N ARG A 22 5.20 0.13 -3.71
CA ARG A 22 4.75 -1.09 -4.41
C ARG A 22 3.39 -1.56 -3.90
N PHE A 23 3.21 -1.57 -2.58
CA PHE A 23 1.94 -1.94 -1.95
C PHE A 23 0.79 -1.04 -2.42
N TRP A 24 0.94 0.27 -2.32
CA TRP A 24 -0.13 1.21 -2.73
C TRP A 24 -0.42 1.16 -4.24
N THR A 25 0.59 0.87 -5.06
CA THR A 25 0.39 0.65 -6.50
C THR A 25 -0.44 -0.62 -6.75
N ALA A 26 -0.14 -1.71 -6.04
CA ALA A 26 -0.92 -2.95 -6.12
C ALA A 26 -2.37 -2.74 -5.65
N VAL A 27 -2.55 -2.03 -4.54
CA VAL A 27 -3.89 -1.68 -4.02
C VAL A 27 -4.68 -0.87 -5.03
N ARG A 28 -4.09 0.18 -5.59
CA ARG A 28 -4.74 0.99 -6.64
C ARG A 28 -5.21 0.11 -7.79
N ASN A 29 -4.29 -0.66 -8.39
CA ASN A 29 -4.63 -1.47 -9.57
C ASN A 29 -5.69 -2.53 -9.23
N PHE A 30 -5.60 -3.18 -8.07
CA PHE A 30 -6.59 -4.15 -7.61
C PHE A 30 -7.95 -3.50 -7.40
N ALA A 31 -7.99 -2.36 -6.69
CA ALA A 31 -9.23 -1.67 -6.37
C ALA A 31 -9.90 -1.06 -7.63
N THR A 32 -9.12 -0.62 -8.61
CA THR A 32 -9.62 -0.22 -9.94
C THR A 32 -10.27 -1.40 -10.67
N VAL A 33 -9.57 -2.55 -10.76
CA VAL A 33 -10.10 -3.75 -11.46
C VAL A 33 -11.35 -4.32 -10.77
N ASN A 34 -11.45 -4.19 -9.45
CA ASN A 34 -12.60 -4.67 -8.67
C ASN A 34 -13.69 -3.60 -8.47
N HIS A 35 -13.61 -2.46 -9.18
CA HIS A 35 -14.59 -1.36 -9.09
C HIS A 35 -14.85 -0.85 -7.65
N LEU A 36 -13.84 -0.94 -6.79
CA LEU A 36 -13.90 -0.47 -5.39
C LEU A 36 -13.58 1.02 -5.28
N LEU A 37 -12.92 1.59 -6.29
CA LEU A 37 -12.63 3.02 -6.35
C LEU A 37 -13.65 3.74 -7.21
N ARG A 38 -14.10 4.89 -6.73
CA ARG A 38 -14.98 5.79 -7.51
C ARG A 38 -14.24 6.51 -8.64
N ASN A 39 -12.92 6.61 -8.57
CA ASN A 39 -12.04 7.32 -9.53
C ASN A 39 -10.72 6.54 -9.74
N ASP A 40 -9.98 6.83 -10.82
CA ASP A 40 -8.70 6.19 -11.18
C ASP A 40 -7.49 6.56 -10.27
N GLY A 41 -7.77 6.96 -9.03
CA GLY A 41 -6.79 7.44 -8.06
C GLY A 41 -6.36 6.39 -7.03
N PHE A 42 -5.67 6.82 -5.99
CA PHE A 42 -5.42 5.98 -4.82
C PHE A 42 -6.67 5.92 -3.93
N PRO A 43 -6.81 4.87 -3.09
CA PRO A 43 -7.87 4.83 -2.08
C PRO A 43 -7.90 6.11 -1.23
N PRO A 44 -9.11 6.62 -0.92
CA PRO A 44 -9.28 7.77 -0.05
C PRO A 44 -8.66 7.50 1.33
N LEU A 45 -8.27 8.57 2.01
CA LEU A 45 -7.57 8.47 3.31
C LEU A 45 -8.36 7.67 4.35
N SER A 46 -9.69 7.72 4.31
CA SER A 46 -10.60 6.94 5.17
C SER A 46 -10.47 5.43 4.98
N GLU A 47 -10.15 4.96 3.77
CA GLU A 47 -10.04 3.54 3.44
C GLU A 47 -8.62 3.00 3.60
N ARG A 48 -7.62 3.88 3.64
CA ARG A 48 -6.22 3.46 3.74
C ARG A 48 -5.91 2.58 4.96
N PRO A 49 -6.48 2.81 6.15
CA PRO A 49 -6.30 1.92 7.29
C PRO A 49 -6.78 0.50 7.02
N ILE A 50 -7.88 0.34 6.28
CA ILE A 50 -8.47 -0.96 5.93
C ILE A 50 -7.50 -1.74 5.03
N TRP A 51 -7.03 -1.10 3.95
CA TRP A 51 -6.02 -1.70 3.06
C TRP A 51 -4.73 -2.02 3.80
N LYS A 52 -4.26 -1.14 4.69
CA LYS A 52 -3.02 -1.33 5.45
C LYS A 52 -3.02 -2.61 6.30
N LYS A 53 -4.17 -3.10 6.77
CA LYS A 53 -4.28 -4.39 7.46
C LYS A 53 -3.75 -5.55 6.62
N GLN A 54 -3.86 -5.47 5.29
CA GLN A 54 -3.40 -6.50 4.36
C GLN A 54 -1.90 -6.40 4.02
N LEU A 55 -1.20 -5.34 4.45
CA LEU A 55 0.20 -5.10 4.06
C LEU A 55 1.11 -6.29 4.39
N HIS A 56 0.99 -6.85 5.59
CA HIS A 56 1.82 -7.97 6.03
C HIS A 56 1.61 -9.21 5.14
N THR A 57 0.34 -9.59 4.94
CA THR A 57 -0.04 -10.71 4.07
C THR A 57 0.39 -10.48 2.62
N TRP A 58 0.25 -9.26 2.10
CA TRP A 58 0.66 -8.91 0.75
C TRP A 58 2.19 -8.96 0.57
N ILE A 59 2.97 -8.55 1.58
CA ILE A 59 4.44 -8.66 1.52
C ILE A 59 4.86 -10.13 1.31
N GLN A 60 4.18 -11.07 1.97
CA GLN A 60 4.48 -12.49 1.92
C GLN A 60 3.93 -13.17 0.65
N THR A 61 2.70 -12.85 0.26
CA THR A 61 1.95 -13.62 -0.76
C THR A 61 1.80 -12.90 -2.09
N ARG A 62 2.02 -11.58 -2.12
CA ARG A 62 1.69 -10.68 -3.23
C ARG A 62 0.22 -10.68 -3.66
N LYS A 63 -0.67 -11.21 -2.82
CA LYS A 63 -2.12 -11.25 -3.07
C LYS A 63 -2.83 -10.19 -2.24
N LEU A 64 -3.88 -9.62 -2.81
CA LEU A 64 -4.84 -8.72 -2.15
C LEU A 64 -6.22 -9.36 -2.20
N THR A 65 -7.05 -9.07 -1.21
CA THR A 65 -8.45 -9.47 -1.19
C THR A 65 -9.33 -8.23 -1.05
N VAL A 66 -10.57 -8.32 -1.50
CA VAL A 66 -11.56 -7.25 -1.29
C VAL A 66 -11.86 -7.19 0.22
N PRO A 67 -11.57 -6.07 0.91
CA PRO A 67 -11.95 -5.93 2.31
C PRO A 67 -13.46 -5.97 2.45
N GLU A 68 -13.96 -6.69 3.45
CA GLU A 68 -15.41 -6.78 3.68
C GLU A 68 -16.01 -5.42 4.00
N GLU A 69 -15.24 -4.56 4.67
CA GLU A 69 -15.64 -3.19 5.01
C GLU A 69 -15.81 -2.28 3.77
N LEU A 70 -15.32 -2.69 2.60
CA LEU A 70 -15.44 -1.95 1.34
C LEU A 70 -16.42 -2.60 0.35
N LYS A 71 -16.99 -3.76 0.70
CA LYS A 71 -18.05 -4.35 -0.13
C LYS A 71 -19.28 -3.42 -0.06
N PRO A 72 -19.91 -3.06 -1.19
CA PRO A 72 -21.20 -2.40 -1.13
C PRO A 72 -22.17 -3.29 -0.35
N LEU A 73 -22.96 -2.69 0.55
CA LEU A 73 -24.08 -3.37 1.19
C LEU A 73 -24.98 -3.90 0.07
N ALA A 74 -25.06 -5.23 -0.03
CA ALA A 74 -25.93 -5.92 -0.97
C ALA A 74 -27.41 -5.62 -0.65
#